data_AF-I1QNB0-F1
#
_entry.id   AF-I1QNB0-F1
#
_cell.length_a   1.000
_cell.length_b   1.000
_cell.length_c   1.000
_cell.angle_alpha   90.00
_cell.angle_beta   90.00
_cell.angle_gamma   90.00
#
_symmetry.space_group_name_H-M   'P 1'
#
loop_
_entity.id
_entity.type
_entity.pdbx_description
1 polymer ?
#
loop_
_entity_poly.entity_id
_entity_poly.type
_entity_poly.pdbx_seq_one_letter_code
_entity_poly.pdbx_strand_id
1 'polypeptide(L)'
;MWIVPITLGYNSHDMQKRFLLKHKFSDIKGINSQYDDQDRQNSGNFWIKLNIDETGFYRVKYDDELTTALRNALQMKKLSLMDKIGIVEDAHALSIAGKQTLSSLLHLLYACRDEDDFSVLSHINSVTSSVAKISVDATPELAGEIKQLFIKLLLPTAEKLGWDPKNSESHLDAMLRPVLLVGLVQLGHDKTISEGVRRFQIFFDDRNTSLLPPDTRKAAYLSVMHNVSSTNRSGYDALLKIYRESTEVEERLNVLGILSSCQDKDIVLESLNFIFTDEVRNQDAYLVLRSVIIDARETAWSWLKENWDRITKTFAASAILSDYVKSIVTLFTSKEKEAEISQFFATRTKPGFKRALKQSLENVRISARWVDGIRGEAELAQTVHDLLIKL
;
A
#
# COMPACT_ATOMS: atom_id res chain seq x y z
N MET A 1 3.07 -23.20 22.09
CA MET A 1 1.91 -22.36 22.48
C MET A 1 2.47 -21.22 23.29
N TRP A 2 2.19 -19.98 22.92
CA TRP A 2 2.65 -18.80 23.68
C TRP A 2 1.71 -18.54 24.85
N ILE A 3 2.25 -18.07 25.97
CA ILE A 3 1.45 -17.40 27.00
C ILE A 3 1.29 -15.97 26.50
N VAL A 4 0.05 -15.56 26.21
CA VAL A 4 -0.21 -14.25 25.60
C VAL A 4 -0.74 -13.29 26.66
N PRO A 5 -0.04 -12.17 26.93
CA PRO A 5 -0.56 -11.11 27.80
C PRO A 5 -1.61 -10.32 27.04
N ILE A 6 -2.89 -10.55 27.36
CA ILE A 6 -4.01 -9.87 26.73
C ILE A 6 -4.34 -8.60 27.49
N THR A 7 -4.38 -7.48 26.79
CA THR A 7 -5.03 -6.25 27.23
C THR A 7 -6.39 -6.13 26.55
N LEU A 8 -7.40 -5.67 27.28
CA LEU A 8 -8.78 -5.51 26.83
C LEU A 8 -9.30 -4.16 27.29
N GLY A 9 -9.90 -3.38 26.41
CA GLY A 9 -10.68 -2.17 26.72
C GLY A 9 -12.11 -2.30 26.21
N TYR A 10 -13.05 -1.63 26.86
CA TYR A 10 -14.45 -1.61 26.46
C TYR A 10 -15.11 -0.27 26.78
N ASN A 11 -15.77 0.33 25.79
CA ASN A 11 -16.57 1.59 25.85
C ASN A 11 -15.82 2.88 26.20
N SER A 12 -14.70 2.79 26.91
CA SER A 12 -13.73 3.83 27.15
C SER A 12 -12.33 3.21 27.14
N HIS A 13 -11.34 3.97 26.63
CA HIS A 13 -9.93 3.57 26.69
C HIS A 13 -9.42 3.42 28.13
N ASP A 14 -10.01 4.15 29.09
CA ASP A 14 -9.61 4.11 30.51
C ASP A 14 -10.01 2.79 31.20
N MET A 15 -11.04 2.12 30.70
CA MET A 15 -11.56 0.88 31.28
C MET A 15 -10.81 -0.33 30.75
N GLN A 16 -9.60 -0.55 31.26
CA GLN A 16 -8.72 -1.64 30.81
C GLN A 16 -8.71 -2.84 31.77
N LYS A 17 -8.75 -4.04 31.20
CA LYS A 17 -8.46 -5.31 31.89
C LYS A 17 -7.22 -5.94 31.29
N ARG A 18 -6.43 -6.61 32.14
CA ARG A 18 -5.23 -7.35 31.73
C ARG A 18 -5.30 -8.77 32.27
N PHE A 19 -5.01 -9.76 31.43
CA PHE A 19 -4.98 -11.16 31.84
C PHE A 19 -4.03 -11.98 30.97
N LEU A 20 -3.61 -13.14 31.46
CA LEU A 20 -2.73 -14.04 30.73
C LEU A 20 -3.55 -15.16 30.09
N LEU A 21 -3.52 -15.25 28.76
CA LEU A 21 -4.04 -16.39 28.02
C LEU A 21 -2.99 -17.52 28.06
N LYS A 22 -3.16 -18.45 29.01
CA LYS A 22 -2.25 -19.60 29.22
C LYS A 22 -2.61 -20.83 28.39
N HIS A 23 -3.86 -20.90 27.93
CA HIS A 23 -4.40 -22.01 27.15
C HIS A 23 -5.01 -21.51 25.83
N LYS A 24 -5.43 -22.41 24.96
CA LYS A 24 -6.03 -22.04 23.66
C LYS A 24 -7.30 -21.19 23.78
N PHE A 25 -8.02 -21.33 24.89
CA PHE A 25 -9.24 -20.61 25.19
C PHE A 25 -9.21 -20.13 26.64
N SER A 26 -9.90 -19.03 26.91
CA SER A 26 -10.15 -18.53 28.25
C SER A 26 -11.46 -17.77 28.24
N ASP A 27 -12.30 -18.02 29.24
CA ASP A 27 -13.52 -17.23 29.46
C ASP A 27 -13.16 -15.94 30.19
N ILE A 28 -13.61 -14.81 29.66
CA ILE A 28 -13.43 -13.51 30.31
C ILE A 28 -14.72 -13.18 31.08
N LYS A 29 -14.66 -13.26 32.41
CA LYS A 29 -15.81 -12.95 33.28
C LYS A 29 -15.96 -11.45 33.51
N GLY A 30 -17.20 -11.00 33.73
CA GLY A 30 -17.50 -9.64 34.20
C GLY A 30 -17.34 -8.54 33.15
N ILE A 31 -17.43 -8.85 31.85
CA ILE A 31 -17.61 -7.85 30.79
C ILE A 31 -19.09 -7.40 30.74
N ASN A 32 -20.02 -8.30 31.10
CA ASN A 32 -21.47 -8.06 31.05
C ASN A 32 -22.09 -7.46 32.33
N SER A 33 -21.37 -7.37 33.45
CA SER A 33 -21.97 -7.03 34.76
C SER A 33 -22.13 -5.53 35.04
N GLN A 34 -21.83 -4.67 34.07
CA GLN A 34 -21.97 -3.20 34.19
C GLN A 34 -22.88 -2.59 33.12
N TYR A 35 -23.49 -3.41 32.26
CA TYR A 35 -24.47 -2.98 31.26
C TYR A 35 -25.81 -3.57 31.64
N ASP A 36 -26.72 -2.69 32.08
CA ASP A 36 -28.12 -3.02 32.28
C ASP A 36 -28.70 -3.46 30.93
N ASP A 37 -29.59 -4.45 30.90
CA ASP A 37 -30.15 -5.02 29.65
C ASP A 37 -30.87 -3.97 28.78
N GLN A 38 -31.12 -2.75 29.29
CA GLN A 38 -31.63 -1.61 28.52
C GLN A 38 -30.58 -0.95 27.60
N ASP A 39 -29.29 -0.93 27.94
CA ASP A 39 -28.25 -0.34 27.07
C ASP A 39 -27.81 -1.27 25.93
N ARG A 40 -28.08 -2.57 26.06
CA ARG A 40 -27.97 -3.53 24.95
C ARG A 40 -28.99 -3.25 23.83
N GLN A 41 -30.14 -2.67 24.17
CA GLN A 41 -31.15 -2.25 23.19
C GLN A 41 -30.74 -0.93 22.49
N ASN A 42 -29.82 -0.14 23.05
CA ASN A 42 -29.12 0.97 22.38
C ASN A 42 -27.86 0.47 21.64
N SER A 43 -28.07 -0.54 20.78
CA SER A 43 -27.12 -1.47 20.14
C SER A 43 -25.96 -0.90 19.30
N GLY A 44 -25.59 0.37 19.46
CA GLY A 44 -24.49 1.01 18.74
C GLY A 44 -23.26 1.37 19.58
N ASN A 45 -23.38 1.35 20.92
CA ASN A 45 -22.37 1.94 21.80
C ASN A 45 -21.41 0.96 22.47
N PHE A 46 -21.77 -0.33 22.57
CA PHE A 46 -20.94 -1.31 23.26
C PHE A 46 -19.88 -1.91 22.35
N TRP A 47 -18.59 -1.69 22.62
CA TRP A 47 -17.48 -2.26 21.86
C TRP A 47 -16.40 -2.84 22.76
N ILE A 48 -15.67 -3.82 22.24
CA ILE A 48 -14.51 -4.44 22.90
C ILE A 48 -13.31 -4.35 21.97
N LYS A 49 -12.19 -3.84 22.48
CA LYS A 49 -10.89 -3.84 21.81
C LYS A 49 -9.90 -4.66 22.63
N LEU A 50 -9.37 -5.71 22.03
CA LEU A 50 -8.21 -6.43 22.55
C LEU A 50 -6.92 -5.82 21.99
N ASN A 51 -5.80 -6.08 22.68
CA ASN A 51 -4.49 -5.52 22.34
C ASN A 51 -4.48 -3.98 22.38
N ILE A 52 -4.92 -3.40 23.51
CA ILE A 52 -4.93 -1.94 23.69
C ILE A 52 -3.55 -1.35 23.39
N ASP A 53 -3.57 -0.34 22.53
CA ASP A 53 -2.43 0.39 21.99
C ASP A 53 -1.37 -0.49 21.27
N GLU A 54 -1.79 -1.67 20.80
CA GLU A 54 -0.95 -2.62 20.04
C GLU A 54 0.35 -3.03 20.76
N THR A 55 0.28 -3.14 22.09
CA THR A 55 1.44 -3.45 22.95
C THR A 55 1.85 -4.93 22.92
N GLY A 56 0.95 -5.82 22.50
CA GLY A 56 1.18 -7.26 22.39
C GLY A 56 1.53 -7.71 20.98
N PHE A 57 2.40 -8.72 20.87
CA PHE A 57 2.79 -9.32 19.60
C PHE A 57 1.79 -10.41 19.15
N TYR A 58 0.57 -10.00 18.82
CA TYR A 58 -0.50 -10.84 18.28
C TYR A 58 -1.50 -9.99 17.50
N ARG A 59 -2.31 -10.64 16.64
CA ARG A 59 -3.40 -10.01 15.90
C ARG A 59 -4.75 -10.52 16.41
N VAL A 60 -5.78 -9.69 16.33
CA VAL A 60 -7.11 -10.01 16.86
C VAL A 60 -8.13 -10.11 15.74
N LYS A 61 -8.77 -11.28 15.62
CA LYS A 61 -9.97 -11.46 14.82
C LYS A 61 -11.19 -11.38 15.74
N TYR A 62 -12.11 -10.48 15.40
CA TYR A 62 -13.42 -10.36 16.03
C TYR A 62 -14.47 -11.12 15.21
N ASP A 63 -15.56 -11.52 15.84
CA ASP A 63 -16.77 -11.96 15.13
C ASP A 63 -17.51 -10.76 14.50
N ASP A 64 -18.58 -11.03 13.76
CA ASP A 64 -19.27 -10.00 12.97
C ASP A 64 -19.96 -8.94 13.84
N GLU A 65 -20.47 -9.34 15.02
CA GLU A 65 -21.09 -8.44 16.00
C GLU A 65 -20.07 -7.47 16.56
N LEU A 66 -18.95 -7.98 17.08
CA LEU A 66 -17.87 -7.17 17.64
C LEU A 66 -17.16 -6.33 16.56
N THR A 67 -17.04 -6.84 15.34
CA THR A 67 -16.51 -6.07 14.21
C THR A 67 -17.42 -4.88 13.89
N THR A 68 -18.74 -5.07 13.92
CA THR A 68 -19.72 -4.00 13.71
C THR A 68 -19.64 -2.95 14.81
N ALA A 69 -19.52 -3.37 16.06
CA ALA A 69 -19.32 -2.47 17.19
C ALA A 69 -18.03 -1.64 17.06
N LEU A 70 -16.91 -2.25 16.63
CA LEU A 70 -15.66 -1.54 16.40
C LEU A 70 -15.78 -0.51 15.26
N ARG A 71 -16.50 -0.83 14.17
CA ARG A 71 -16.77 0.15 13.10
C ARG A 71 -17.53 1.38 13.64
N ASN A 72 -18.53 1.16 14.49
CA ASN A 72 -19.26 2.26 15.13
C ASN A 72 -18.33 3.08 16.04
N ALA A 73 -17.47 2.42 16.83
CA ALA A 73 -16.51 3.08 17.70
C ALA A 73 -15.50 3.95 16.93
N LEU A 74 -15.06 3.51 15.75
CA LEU A 74 -14.22 4.28 14.83
C LEU A 74 -14.94 5.55 14.36
N GLN A 75 -16.17 5.42 13.88
CA GLN A 75 -16.98 6.56 13.42
C GLN A 75 -17.26 7.57 14.53
N MET A 76 -17.48 7.09 15.75
CA MET A 76 -17.69 7.93 16.93
C MET A 76 -16.39 8.51 17.52
N LYS A 77 -15.22 8.23 16.90
CA LYS A 77 -13.88 8.64 17.36
C LYS A 77 -13.60 8.27 18.83
N LYS A 78 -14.06 7.08 19.26
CA LYS A 78 -13.91 6.57 20.65
C LYS A 78 -12.62 5.77 20.91
N LEU A 79 -11.81 5.54 19.88
CA LEU A 79 -10.61 4.71 19.94
C LEU A 79 -9.35 5.56 19.93
N SER A 80 -8.31 5.12 20.63
CA SER A 80 -7.00 5.77 20.62
C SER A 80 -6.37 5.71 19.23
N LEU A 81 -5.37 6.57 18.99
CA LEU A 81 -4.61 6.58 17.74
C LEU A 81 -4.06 5.18 17.38
N MET A 82 -3.40 4.53 18.36
CA MET A 82 -2.79 3.22 18.16
C MET A 82 -3.83 2.12 17.96
N ASP A 83 -4.96 2.18 18.66
CA ASP A 83 -6.03 1.19 18.48
C ASP A 83 -6.67 1.28 17.08
N LYS A 84 -6.83 2.50 16.52
CA LYS A 84 -7.31 2.68 15.14
C LYS A 84 -6.35 2.02 14.13
N ILE A 85 -5.05 2.29 14.27
CA ILE A 85 -4.01 1.70 13.41
C ILE A 85 -4.05 0.18 13.51
N GLY A 86 -4.06 -0.36 14.73
CA GLY A 86 -4.11 -1.79 14.98
C GLY A 86 -5.31 -2.49 14.36
N ILE A 87 -6.51 -1.91 14.49
CA ILE A 87 -7.73 -2.44 13.89
C ILE A 87 -7.62 -2.51 12.36
N VAL A 88 -7.12 -1.45 11.71
CA VAL A 88 -6.93 -1.40 10.26
C VAL A 88 -5.90 -2.42 9.79
N GLU A 89 -4.75 -2.50 10.47
CA GLU A 89 -3.68 -3.45 10.12
C GLU A 89 -4.09 -4.91 10.35
N ASP A 90 -4.79 -5.20 11.45
CA ASP A 90 -5.28 -6.55 11.75
C ASP A 90 -6.30 -7.00 10.73
N ALA A 91 -7.27 -6.16 10.37
CA ALA A 91 -8.24 -6.48 9.34
C ALA A 91 -7.58 -6.73 7.98
N HIS A 92 -6.58 -5.93 7.60
CA HIS A 92 -5.82 -6.13 6.36
C HIS A 92 -5.06 -7.46 6.39
N ALA A 93 -4.34 -7.75 7.46
CA ALA A 93 -3.60 -8.99 7.62
C ALA A 93 -4.52 -10.23 7.66
N LEU A 94 -5.69 -10.12 8.30
CA LEU A 94 -6.70 -11.17 8.33
C LEU A 94 -7.34 -11.39 6.97
N SER A 95 -7.53 -10.34 6.17
CA SER A 95 -7.98 -10.45 4.78
C SER A 95 -6.94 -11.19 3.92
N ILE A 96 -5.66 -10.79 3.99
CA ILE A 96 -4.55 -11.48 3.30
C ILE A 96 -4.48 -12.98 3.70
N ALA A 97 -4.74 -13.28 4.99
CA ALA A 97 -4.72 -14.64 5.51
C ALA A 97 -5.99 -15.47 5.16
N GLY A 98 -6.97 -14.89 4.47
CA GLY A 98 -8.27 -15.52 4.19
C GLY A 98 -9.07 -15.82 5.45
N LYS A 99 -8.86 -15.05 6.52
CA LYS A 99 -9.55 -15.16 7.81
C LYS A 99 -10.69 -14.17 7.97
N GLN A 100 -10.69 -13.11 7.17
CA GLN A 100 -11.80 -12.17 6.98
C GLN A 100 -11.95 -11.89 5.49
N THR A 101 -13.15 -11.50 5.08
CA THR A 101 -13.47 -11.16 3.69
C THR A 101 -12.91 -9.78 3.34
N LEU A 102 -12.65 -9.54 2.05
CA LEU A 102 -12.37 -8.22 1.53
C LEU A 102 -13.57 -7.29 1.76
N SER A 103 -14.82 -7.76 1.61
CA SER A 103 -16.01 -6.98 1.99
C SER A 103 -15.94 -6.43 3.42
N SER A 104 -15.55 -7.26 4.39
CA SER A 104 -15.40 -6.82 5.78
C SER A 104 -14.31 -5.75 5.93
N LEU A 105 -13.20 -5.89 5.21
CA LEU A 105 -12.13 -4.89 5.20
C LEU A 105 -12.60 -3.57 4.57
N LEU A 106 -13.34 -3.61 3.46
CA LEU A 106 -13.87 -2.41 2.80
C LEU A 106 -14.86 -1.66 3.69
N HIS A 107 -15.75 -2.36 4.40
CA HIS A 107 -16.63 -1.74 5.39
C HIS A 107 -15.87 -1.07 6.54
N LEU A 108 -14.77 -1.68 6.99
CA LEU A 108 -13.92 -1.10 8.02
C LEU A 108 -13.22 0.17 7.51
N LEU A 109 -12.64 0.14 6.31
CA LEU A 109 -12.02 1.32 5.69
C LEU A 109 -13.04 2.46 5.50
N TYR A 110 -14.27 2.13 5.09
CA TYR A 110 -15.36 3.11 5.01
C TYR A 110 -15.72 3.73 6.37
N ALA A 111 -15.61 2.97 7.47
CA ALA A 111 -15.83 3.51 8.81
C ALA A 111 -14.79 4.59 9.18
N CYS A 112 -13.61 4.57 8.55
CA CYS A 112 -12.53 5.55 8.70
C CYS A 112 -12.62 6.75 7.73
N ARG A 113 -13.74 6.95 7.00
CA ARG A 113 -13.85 8.01 5.98
C ARG A 113 -13.71 9.45 6.48
N ASP A 114 -13.95 9.67 7.78
CA ASP A 114 -13.83 10.98 8.44
C ASP A 114 -12.51 11.10 9.25
N GLU A 115 -11.53 10.25 8.94
CA GLU A 115 -10.20 10.26 9.55
C GLU A 115 -9.31 11.34 8.94
N ASP A 116 -8.59 12.04 9.81
CA ASP A 116 -7.70 13.14 9.45
C ASP A 116 -6.32 13.04 10.12
N ASP A 117 -6.09 12.06 11.00
CA ASP A 117 -4.78 11.83 11.60
C ASP A 117 -3.78 11.24 10.59
N PHE A 118 -2.59 11.85 10.53
CA PHE A 118 -1.49 11.45 9.65
C PHE A 118 -1.12 9.97 9.77
N SER A 119 -0.98 9.47 11.00
CA SER A 119 -0.50 8.11 11.23
C SER A 119 -1.55 7.12 10.74
N VAL A 120 -2.82 7.31 11.14
CA VAL A 120 -3.92 6.43 10.70
C VAL A 120 -4.07 6.45 9.19
N LEU A 121 -4.08 7.64 8.56
CA LEU A 121 -4.22 7.77 7.10
C LEU A 121 -3.03 7.18 6.34
N SER A 122 -1.82 7.22 6.89
CA SER A 122 -0.65 6.58 6.28
C SER A 122 -0.82 5.05 6.23
N HIS A 123 -1.34 4.44 7.30
CA HIS A 123 -1.67 3.02 7.31
C HIS A 123 -2.85 2.70 6.39
N ILE A 124 -3.91 3.50 6.39
CA ILE A 124 -5.04 3.35 5.44
C ILE A 124 -4.54 3.41 4.00
N ASN A 125 -3.69 4.38 3.64
CA ASN A 125 -3.12 4.50 2.29
C ASN A 125 -2.28 3.29 1.88
N SER A 126 -1.56 2.67 2.84
CA SER A 126 -0.84 1.41 2.59
C SER A 126 -1.80 0.25 2.30
N VAL A 127 -2.90 0.15 3.07
CA VAL A 127 -3.93 -0.88 2.87
C VAL A 127 -4.64 -0.67 1.52
N THR A 128 -5.08 0.55 1.19
CA THR A 128 -5.73 0.85 -0.10
C THR A 128 -4.81 0.53 -1.27
N SER A 129 -3.51 0.85 -1.17
CA SER A 129 -2.50 0.51 -2.18
C SER A 129 -2.34 -1.01 -2.34
N SER A 130 -2.35 -1.76 -1.25
CA SER A 130 -2.28 -3.23 -1.26
C SER A 130 -3.52 -3.85 -1.90
N VAL A 131 -4.71 -3.39 -1.52
CA VAL A 131 -5.99 -3.89 -2.05
C VAL A 131 -6.17 -3.51 -3.52
N ALA A 132 -5.83 -2.29 -3.92
CA ALA A 132 -5.91 -1.86 -5.32
C ALA A 132 -5.04 -2.74 -6.23
N LYS A 133 -3.85 -3.15 -5.76
CA LYS A 133 -2.97 -4.07 -6.50
C LYS A 133 -3.56 -5.48 -6.62
N ILE A 134 -4.01 -6.08 -5.52
CA ILE A 134 -4.54 -7.46 -5.57
C ILE A 134 -5.84 -7.54 -6.39
N SER A 135 -6.65 -6.48 -6.37
CA SER A 135 -7.93 -6.42 -7.07
C SER A 135 -7.79 -6.56 -8.58
N VAL A 136 -6.67 -6.13 -9.17
CA VAL A 136 -6.38 -6.28 -10.61
C VAL A 136 -6.43 -7.74 -11.04
N ASP A 137 -5.95 -8.67 -10.20
CA ASP A 137 -5.96 -10.10 -10.51
C ASP A 137 -7.15 -10.82 -9.89
N ALA A 138 -7.62 -10.37 -8.71
CA ALA A 138 -8.68 -11.02 -7.97
C ALA A 138 -10.07 -10.74 -8.55
N THR A 139 -10.35 -9.51 -8.94
CA THR A 139 -11.64 -9.05 -9.48
C THR A 139 -11.41 -7.91 -10.49
N PRO A 140 -10.88 -8.23 -11.68
CA PRO A 140 -10.57 -7.23 -12.72
C PRO A 140 -11.75 -6.31 -13.04
N GLU A 141 -12.97 -6.84 -13.02
CA GLU A 141 -14.23 -6.13 -13.27
C GLU A 141 -14.57 -5.08 -12.20
N LEU A 142 -14.24 -5.31 -10.92
CA LEU A 142 -14.47 -4.35 -9.84
C LEU A 142 -13.24 -3.48 -9.55
N ALA A 143 -12.07 -3.78 -10.12
CA ALA A 143 -10.82 -3.09 -9.80
C ALA A 143 -10.89 -1.56 -9.98
N GLY A 144 -11.62 -1.11 -11.00
CA GLY A 144 -11.88 0.33 -11.23
C GLY A 144 -12.76 0.95 -10.15
N GLU A 145 -13.85 0.28 -9.78
CA GLU A 145 -14.78 0.72 -8.73
C GLU A 145 -14.11 0.76 -7.34
N ILE A 146 -13.28 -0.25 -7.03
CA ILE A 146 -12.49 -0.29 -5.80
C ILE A 146 -11.50 0.88 -5.75
N LYS A 147 -10.83 1.20 -6.87
CA LYS A 147 -9.96 2.40 -6.97
C LYS A 147 -10.77 3.68 -6.72
N GLN A 148 -11.95 3.82 -7.31
CA GLN A 148 -12.81 4.98 -7.09
C GLN A 148 -13.25 5.11 -5.62
N LEU A 149 -13.54 3.99 -4.94
CA LEU A 149 -13.87 3.98 -3.52
C LEU A 149 -12.70 4.54 -2.69
N PHE A 150 -11.47 4.12 -2.99
CA PHE A 150 -10.28 4.61 -2.28
C PHE A 150 -9.93 6.05 -2.61
N ILE A 151 -10.18 6.50 -3.85
CA ILE A 151 -10.08 7.93 -4.21
C ILE A 151 -11.04 8.73 -3.32
N LYS A 152 -12.33 8.36 -3.27
CA LYS A 152 -13.32 9.04 -2.43
C LYS A 152 -12.96 9.03 -0.93
N LEU A 153 -12.31 7.96 -0.46
CA LEU A 153 -11.85 7.85 0.93
C LEU A 153 -10.72 8.83 1.27
N LEU A 154 -9.73 8.99 0.37
CA LEU A 154 -8.53 9.79 0.64
C LEU A 154 -8.68 11.26 0.20
N LEU A 155 -9.57 11.54 -0.75
CA LEU A 155 -9.70 12.84 -1.39
C LEU A 155 -10.06 14.00 -0.42
N PRO A 156 -10.99 13.85 0.55
CA PRO A 156 -11.35 14.96 1.43
C PRO A 156 -10.15 15.55 2.18
N THR A 157 -9.31 14.69 2.76
CA THR A 157 -8.11 15.12 3.47
C THR A 157 -7.05 15.65 2.50
N ALA A 158 -6.89 15.03 1.33
CA ALA A 158 -5.95 15.52 0.32
C ALA A 158 -6.31 16.92 -0.21
N GLU A 159 -7.60 17.22 -0.43
CA GLU A 159 -8.07 18.54 -0.84
C GLU A 159 -7.91 19.57 0.29
N LYS A 160 -8.15 19.16 1.55
CA LYS A 160 -7.87 20.00 2.72
C LYS A 160 -6.39 20.35 2.83
N LEU A 161 -5.46 19.47 2.47
CA LEU A 161 -4.03 19.76 2.52
C LEU A 161 -3.53 20.54 1.29
N GLY A 162 -4.05 20.20 0.12
CA GLY A 162 -3.62 20.75 -1.16
C GLY A 162 -2.15 20.43 -1.48
N TRP A 163 -1.67 20.97 -2.61
CA TRP A 163 -0.28 20.81 -3.04
C TRP A 163 0.68 21.79 -2.37
N ASP A 164 0.17 22.93 -1.88
CA ASP A 164 0.96 24.01 -1.32
C ASP A 164 0.97 23.94 0.22
N PRO A 165 2.13 24.20 0.86
CA PRO A 165 2.21 24.42 2.30
C PRO A 165 1.26 25.54 2.74
N LYS A 166 0.56 25.33 3.86
CA LYS A 166 -0.34 26.32 4.46
C LYS A 166 0.31 27.02 5.64
N ASN A 167 -0.05 28.29 5.85
CA ASN A 167 0.36 29.03 7.04
C ASN A 167 -0.15 28.30 8.30
N SER A 168 0.74 28.07 9.26
CA SER A 168 0.44 27.36 10.51
C SER A 168 0.02 25.89 10.35
N GLU A 169 0.39 25.24 9.25
CA GLU A 169 0.18 23.80 9.13
C GLU A 169 1.03 23.00 10.13
N SER A 170 0.49 21.89 10.62
CA SER A 170 1.26 21.02 11.49
C SER A 170 2.35 20.28 10.70
N HIS A 171 3.42 19.87 11.38
CA HIS A 171 4.47 19.06 10.75
C HIS A 171 3.90 17.74 10.19
N LEU A 172 2.91 17.15 10.88
CA LEU A 172 2.25 15.92 10.44
C LEU A 172 1.40 16.14 9.17
N ASP A 173 0.73 17.28 9.04
CA ASP A 173 0.00 17.65 7.82
C ASP A 173 0.97 17.80 6.62
N ALA A 174 2.12 18.44 6.85
CA ALA A 174 3.15 18.57 5.83
C ALA A 174 3.69 17.21 5.36
N MET A 175 3.85 16.25 6.28
CA MET A 175 4.24 14.87 5.96
C MET A 175 3.11 14.06 5.29
N LEU A 176 1.84 14.33 5.64
CA LEU A 176 0.68 13.63 5.07
C LEU A 176 0.45 14.00 3.61
N ARG A 177 0.65 15.27 3.26
CA ARG A 177 0.45 15.80 1.91
C ARG A 177 1.09 14.93 0.82
N PRO A 178 2.42 14.68 0.81
CA PRO A 178 3.04 13.89 -0.25
C PRO A 178 2.57 12.44 -0.25
N VAL A 179 2.21 11.86 0.90
CA VAL A 179 1.66 10.50 1.01
C VAL A 179 0.33 10.40 0.26
N LEU A 180 -0.60 11.32 0.51
CA LEU A 180 -1.92 11.32 -0.13
C LEU A 180 -1.85 11.69 -1.62
N LEU A 181 -1.01 12.66 -2.00
CA LEU A 181 -0.83 13.02 -3.41
C LEU A 181 -0.28 11.85 -4.22
N VAL A 182 0.73 11.14 -3.71
CA VAL A 182 1.26 9.93 -4.37
C VAL A 182 0.19 8.84 -4.44
N GLY A 183 -0.55 8.60 -3.35
CA GLY A 183 -1.63 7.62 -3.31
C GLY A 183 -2.71 7.90 -4.36
N LEU A 184 -3.18 9.15 -4.47
CA LEU A 184 -4.17 9.57 -5.45
C LEU A 184 -3.68 9.44 -6.90
N VAL A 185 -2.41 9.75 -7.18
CA VAL A 185 -1.83 9.53 -8.51
C VAL A 185 -1.77 8.04 -8.84
N GLN A 186 -1.35 7.20 -7.90
CA GLN A 186 -1.29 5.74 -8.09
C GLN A 186 -2.67 5.10 -8.26
N LEU A 187 -3.71 5.69 -7.65
CA LEU A 187 -5.10 5.28 -7.81
C LEU A 187 -5.74 5.79 -9.11
N GLY A 188 -5.10 6.71 -9.82
CA GLY A 188 -5.59 7.24 -11.10
C GLY A 188 -6.53 8.45 -10.97
N HIS A 189 -6.36 9.30 -9.95
CA HIS A 189 -7.21 10.49 -9.79
C HIS A 189 -6.81 11.61 -10.77
N ASP A 190 -7.61 11.81 -11.82
CA ASP A 190 -7.34 12.70 -12.95
C ASP A 190 -6.97 14.14 -12.58
N LYS A 191 -7.67 14.74 -11.60
CA LYS A 191 -7.38 16.12 -11.17
C LYS A 191 -6.01 16.24 -10.51
N THR A 192 -5.64 15.28 -9.66
CA THR A 192 -4.31 15.26 -9.02
C THR A 192 -3.22 15.00 -10.06
N ILE A 193 -3.47 14.10 -11.02
CA ILE A 193 -2.55 13.85 -12.13
C ILE A 193 -2.32 15.12 -12.95
N SER A 194 -3.41 15.76 -13.39
CA SER A 194 -3.35 16.98 -14.20
C SER A 194 -2.61 18.12 -13.50
N GLU A 195 -2.86 18.32 -12.21
CA GLU A 195 -2.16 19.34 -11.42
C GLU A 195 -0.67 18.99 -11.24
N GLY A 196 -0.34 17.72 -11.02
CA GLY A 196 1.05 17.26 -10.95
C GLY A 196 1.82 17.49 -12.24
N VAL A 197 1.20 17.22 -13.40
CA VAL A 197 1.78 17.49 -14.73
C VAL A 197 1.98 18.99 -14.93
N ARG A 198 0.98 19.82 -14.58
CA ARG A 198 1.08 21.28 -14.68
C ARG A 198 2.24 21.84 -13.85
N ARG A 199 2.35 21.42 -12.59
CA ARG A 199 3.44 21.84 -11.69
C ARG A 199 4.80 21.35 -12.17
N PHE A 200 4.88 20.12 -12.67
CA PHE A 200 6.09 19.60 -13.28
C PHE A 200 6.55 20.45 -14.46
N GLN A 201 5.65 20.80 -15.38
CA GLN A 201 6.01 21.61 -16.55
C GLN A 201 6.58 22.96 -16.13
N ILE A 202 5.95 23.65 -15.19
CA ILE A 202 6.44 24.94 -14.66
C ILE A 202 7.80 24.77 -14.00
N PHE A 203 8.00 23.71 -13.21
CA PHE A 203 9.28 23.39 -12.57
C PHE A 203 10.37 23.00 -13.57
N PHE A 204 10.01 22.35 -14.67
CA PHE A 204 10.95 21.98 -15.72
C PHE A 204 11.43 23.22 -16.49
N ASP A 205 10.54 24.19 -16.74
CA ASP A 205 10.86 25.45 -17.42
C ASP A 205 11.59 26.44 -16.49
N ASP A 206 11.25 26.46 -15.20
CA ASP A 206 11.92 27.25 -14.16
C ASP A 206 12.30 26.39 -12.95
N ARG A 207 13.56 25.96 -12.92
CA ARG A 207 14.14 25.14 -11.85
C ARG A 207 14.15 25.83 -10.47
N ASN A 208 14.00 27.15 -10.41
CA ASN A 208 13.99 27.93 -9.17
C ASN A 208 12.58 28.18 -8.63
N THR A 209 11.54 27.72 -9.32
CA THR A 209 10.16 27.92 -8.88
C THR A 209 9.90 27.25 -7.52
N SER A 210 9.15 27.94 -6.65
CA SER A 210 8.66 27.37 -5.39
C SER A 210 7.40 26.52 -5.56
N LEU A 211 6.85 26.42 -6.78
CA LEU A 211 5.57 25.75 -7.05
C LEU A 211 5.65 24.21 -6.90
N LEU A 212 6.84 23.63 -7.01
CA LEU A 212 7.06 22.18 -6.82
C LEU A 212 8.16 21.93 -5.78
N PRO A 213 7.84 22.07 -4.48
CA PRO A 213 8.78 21.80 -3.41
C PRO A 213 9.22 20.32 -3.40
N PRO A 214 10.40 20.00 -2.83
CA PRO A 214 10.96 18.65 -2.84
C PRO A 214 9.98 17.53 -2.44
N ASP A 215 9.20 17.75 -1.37
CA ASP A 215 8.28 16.74 -0.83
C ASP A 215 7.23 16.27 -1.84
N THR A 216 6.75 17.14 -2.72
CA THR A 216 5.67 16.83 -3.68
C THR A 216 6.19 16.47 -5.08
N ARG A 217 7.51 16.57 -5.33
CA ARG A 217 8.13 16.21 -6.62
C ARG A 217 7.80 14.78 -7.04
N LYS A 218 7.82 13.83 -6.10
CA LYS A 218 7.49 12.43 -6.40
C LYS A 218 6.09 12.26 -6.97
N ALA A 219 5.09 12.95 -6.41
CA ALA A 219 3.72 12.90 -6.92
C ALA A 219 3.66 13.48 -8.34
N ALA A 220 4.30 14.63 -8.59
CA ALA A 220 4.33 15.25 -9.91
C ALA A 220 5.06 14.37 -10.97
N TYR A 221 6.18 13.75 -10.61
CA TYR A 221 6.92 12.86 -11.53
C TYR A 221 6.11 11.61 -11.87
N LEU A 222 5.40 11.02 -10.90
CA LEU A 222 4.46 9.93 -11.16
C LEU A 222 3.31 10.38 -12.07
N SER A 223 2.77 11.60 -11.87
CA SER A 223 1.73 12.15 -12.74
C SER A 223 2.20 12.30 -14.19
N VAL A 224 3.45 12.70 -14.40
CA VAL A 224 4.07 12.76 -15.74
C VAL A 224 4.16 11.36 -16.35
N MET A 225 4.71 10.40 -15.61
CA MET A 225 4.86 9.03 -16.09
C MET A 225 3.53 8.34 -16.42
N HIS A 226 2.44 8.72 -15.75
CA HIS A 226 1.09 8.24 -16.06
C HIS A 226 0.66 8.55 -17.50
N ASN A 227 1.15 9.65 -18.08
CA ASN A 227 0.79 10.09 -19.44
C ASN A 227 1.85 9.73 -20.50
N VAL A 228 2.93 9.05 -20.09
CA VAL A 228 4.02 8.65 -20.98
C VAL A 228 3.63 7.40 -21.76
N SER A 229 3.99 7.39 -23.04
CA SER A 229 3.96 6.21 -23.90
C SER A 229 5.04 6.31 -24.98
N SER A 230 5.23 5.27 -25.77
CA SER A 230 6.11 5.27 -26.93
C SER A 230 5.73 6.33 -27.98
N THR A 231 4.45 6.71 -28.04
CA THR A 231 3.95 7.78 -28.91
C THR A 231 3.96 9.15 -28.25
N ASN A 232 4.07 9.23 -26.92
CA ASN A 232 4.17 10.45 -26.14
C ASN A 232 5.29 10.35 -25.08
N ARG A 233 6.54 10.39 -25.53
CA ARG A 233 7.73 10.21 -24.68
C ARG A 233 8.25 11.47 -23.98
N SER A 234 7.66 12.64 -24.25
CA SER A 234 8.18 13.94 -23.79
C SER A 234 8.41 14.02 -22.28
N GLY A 235 7.46 13.49 -21.49
CA GLY A 235 7.56 13.43 -20.03
C GLY A 235 8.72 12.57 -19.54
N TYR A 236 8.94 11.43 -20.19
CA TYR A 236 10.05 10.52 -19.89
C TYR A 236 11.41 11.16 -20.19
N ASP A 237 11.53 11.79 -21.36
CA ASP A 237 12.75 12.49 -21.78
C ASP A 237 13.06 13.68 -20.85
N ALA A 238 12.03 14.41 -20.40
CA ALA A 238 12.18 15.50 -19.44
C ALA A 238 12.69 14.99 -18.08
N LEU A 239 12.15 13.88 -17.58
CA LEU A 239 12.64 13.25 -16.35
C LEU A 239 14.08 12.75 -16.50
N LEU A 240 14.44 12.09 -17.61
CA LEU A 240 15.82 11.70 -17.88
C LEU A 240 16.77 12.90 -17.94
N LYS A 241 16.33 14.03 -18.51
CA LYS A 241 17.10 15.26 -18.50
C LYS A 241 17.35 15.75 -17.07
N ILE A 242 16.33 15.76 -16.21
CA ILE A 242 16.50 16.09 -14.78
C ILE A 242 17.50 15.15 -14.10
N TYR A 243 17.40 13.84 -14.35
CA TYR A 243 18.34 12.86 -13.78
C TYR A 243 19.81 13.15 -14.15
N ARG A 244 20.04 13.60 -15.39
CA ARG A 244 21.38 13.86 -15.95
C ARG A 244 21.95 15.21 -15.49
N GLU A 245 21.11 16.22 -15.37
CA GLU A 245 21.53 17.60 -15.12
C GLU A 245 21.47 18.01 -13.64
N SER A 246 20.66 17.33 -12.82
CA SER A 246 20.51 17.68 -11.40
C SER A 246 21.79 17.44 -10.62
N THR A 247 22.17 18.43 -9.81
CA THR A 247 23.26 18.31 -8.82
C THR A 247 22.77 17.72 -7.50
N GLU A 248 21.45 17.65 -7.27
CA GLU A 248 20.84 17.09 -6.07
C GLU A 248 20.74 15.56 -6.19
N VAL A 249 21.54 14.84 -5.39
CA VAL A 249 21.56 13.37 -5.39
C VAL A 249 20.16 12.80 -5.10
N GLU A 250 19.44 13.38 -4.15
CA GLU A 250 18.10 12.93 -3.79
C GLU A 250 17.10 13.05 -4.95
N GLU A 251 17.16 14.14 -5.72
CA GLU A 251 16.31 14.31 -6.90
C GLU A 251 16.62 13.26 -7.97
N ARG A 252 17.91 12.99 -8.22
CA ARG A 252 18.33 11.94 -9.17
C ARG A 252 17.80 10.56 -8.74
N LEU A 253 17.92 10.21 -7.46
CA LEU A 253 17.41 8.93 -6.96
C LEU A 253 15.88 8.85 -7.04
N ASN A 254 15.18 9.96 -6.79
CA ASN A 254 13.72 10.05 -6.94
C ASN A 254 13.28 9.83 -8.39
N VAL A 255 13.93 10.48 -9.36
CA VAL A 255 13.66 10.25 -10.78
C VAL A 255 13.93 8.79 -11.14
N LEU A 256 15.11 8.27 -10.80
CA LEU A 256 15.51 6.89 -11.09
C LEU A 256 14.47 5.89 -10.56
N GLY A 257 13.95 6.14 -9.36
CA GLY A 257 12.92 5.33 -8.73
C GLY A 257 11.54 5.40 -9.36
N ILE A 258 11.30 6.22 -10.40
CA ILE A 258 9.99 6.45 -11.03
C ILE A 258 9.98 6.12 -12.52
N LEU A 259 11.15 6.05 -13.19
CA LEU A 259 11.26 5.85 -14.65
C LEU A 259 10.46 4.65 -15.18
N SER A 260 10.37 3.55 -14.41
CA SER A 260 9.63 2.34 -14.79
C SER A 260 8.12 2.38 -14.50
N SER A 261 7.59 3.50 -14.01
CA SER A 261 6.18 3.66 -13.63
C SER A 261 5.28 3.94 -14.82
N CYS A 262 5.34 3.08 -15.84
CA CYS A 262 4.62 3.26 -17.10
C CYS A 262 3.89 1.96 -17.49
N GLN A 263 2.78 2.10 -18.20
CA GLN A 263 2.07 0.97 -18.81
C GLN A 263 2.70 0.56 -20.15
N ASP A 264 3.37 1.49 -20.83
CA ASP A 264 3.98 1.24 -22.13
C ASP A 264 5.21 0.34 -21.99
N LYS A 265 5.15 -0.82 -22.66
CA LYS A 265 6.18 -1.86 -22.60
C LYS A 265 7.56 -1.34 -23.00
N ASP A 266 7.66 -0.53 -24.04
CA ASP A 266 8.96 -0.12 -24.58
C ASP A 266 9.62 0.90 -23.65
N ILE A 267 8.84 1.81 -23.06
CA ILE A 267 9.32 2.74 -22.01
C ILE A 267 9.80 1.97 -20.77
N VAL A 268 9.05 0.95 -20.34
CA VAL A 268 9.47 0.09 -19.22
C VAL A 268 10.77 -0.63 -19.53
N LEU A 269 10.91 -1.22 -20.73
CA LEU A 269 12.15 -1.90 -21.13
C LEU A 269 13.33 -0.93 -21.23
N GLU A 270 13.13 0.28 -21.78
CA GLU A 270 14.16 1.31 -21.83
C GLU A 270 14.62 1.69 -20.43
N SER A 271 13.67 1.93 -19.52
CA SER A 271 13.94 2.24 -18.11
C SER A 271 14.74 1.14 -17.44
N LEU A 272 14.31 -0.12 -17.59
CA LEU A 272 15.00 -1.26 -17.01
C LEU A 272 16.41 -1.46 -17.59
N ASN A 273 16.60 -1.22 -18.88
CA ASN A 273 17.92 -1.29 -19.53
C ASN A 273 18.86 -0.14 -19.13
N PHE A 274 18.31 0.99 -18.66
CA PHE A 274 19.09 2.15 -18.22
C PHE A 274 20.08 1.79 -17.11
N ILE A 275 19.77 0.79 -16.27
CA ILE A 275 20.65 0.31 -15.19
C ILE A 275 21.99 -0.26 -15.69
N PHE A 276 22.08 -0.61 -16.97
CA PHE A 276 23.30 -1.16 -17.55
C PHE A 276 24.15 -0.11 -18.28
N THR A 277 23.74 1.16 -18.24
CA THR A 277 24.54 2.27 -18.72
C THR A 277 25.53 2.72 -17.66
N ASP A 278 26.59 3.43 -18.07
CA ASP A 278 27.54 4.03 -17.14
C ASP A 278 26.96 5.25 -16.38
N GLU A 279 25.75 5.69 -16.75
CA GLU A 279 25.05 6.80 -16.08
C GLU A 279 24.52 6.39 -14.70
N VAL A 280 24.12 5.13 -14.54
CA VAL A 280 23.51 4.61 -13.30
C VAL A 280 24.56 3.91 -12.45
N ARG A 281 24.73 4.39 -11.22
CA ARG A 281 25.61 3.73 -10.26
C ARG A 281 25.06 2.35 -9.90
N ASN A 282 25.92 1.35 -9.89
CA ASN A 282 25.51 -0.03 -9.60
C ASN A 282 24.73 -0.20 -8.29
N GLN A 283 25.06 0.55 -7.25
CA GLN A 283 24.35 0.51 -5.96
C GLN A 283 22.93 1.09 -6.00
N ASP A 284 22.64 1.97 -6.97
CA ASP A 284 21.36 2.67 -7.13
C ASP A 284 20.47 2.00 -8.20
N ALA A 285 21.05 1.10 -9.00
CA ALA A 285 20.39 0.42 -10.12
C ALA A 285 19.05 -0.26 -9.75
N TYR A 286 18.96 -0.84 -8.55
CA TYR A 286 17.75 -1.49 -8.07
C TYR A 286 16.55 -0.53 -7.89
N LEU A 287 16.80 0.78 -7.77
CA LEU A 287 15.75 1.79 -7.61
C LEU A 287 14.81 1.82 -8.81
N VAL A 288 15.33 1.62 -10.01
CA VAL A 288 14.53 1.55 -11.25
C VAL A 288 13.44 0.49 -11.16
N LEU A 289 13.65 -0.58 -10.40
CA LEU A 289 12.70 -1.69 -10.29
C LEU A 289 11.55 -1.38 -9.32
N ARG A 290 11.68 -0.35 -8.47
CA ARG A 290 10.73 -0.09 -7.36
C ARG A 290 9.35 0.38 -7.83
N SER A 291 9.28 1.03 -8.99
CA SER A 291 8.03 1.60 -9.51
C SER A 291 7.45 0.85 -10.71
N VAL A 292 7.94 -0.37 -11.00
CA VAL A 292 7.29 -1.25 -11.98
C VAL A 292 5.86 -1.50 -11.51
N ILE A 293 4.90 -1.07 -12.31
CA ILE A 293 3.48 -1.21 -11.99
C ILE A 293 2.99 -2.63 -12.28
N ILE A 294 1.84 -2.96 -11.69
CA ILE A 294 1.24 -4.29 -11.76
C ILE A 294 0.94 -4.73 -13.22
N ASP A 295 0.61 -3.78 -14.09
CA ASP A 295 0.33 -4.01 -15.52
C ASP A 295 1.61 -4.33 -16.31
N ALA A 296 2.77 -3.83 -15.86
CA ALA A 296 4.07 -4.00 -16.51
C ALA A 296 4.88 -5.21 -15.96
N ARG A 297 4.32 -5.97 -15.01
CA ARG A 297 5.03 -7.06 -14.31
C ARG A 297 5.55 -8.15 -15.26
N GLU A 298 4.79 -8.51 -16.30
CA GLU A 298 5.19 -9.52 -17.28
C GLU A 298 6.36 -9.05 -18.14
N THR A 299 6.36 -7.76 -18.52
CA THR A 299 7.47 -7.11 -19.21
C THR A 299 8.73 -7.16 -18.35
N ALA A 300 8.62 -6.74 -17.08
CA ALA A 300 9.75 -6.74 -16.16
C ALA A 300 10.28 -8.15 -15.87
N TRP A 301 9.41 -9.14 -15.76
CA TRP A 301 9.80 -10.54 -15.58
C TRP A 301 10.49 -11.13 -16.80
N SER A 302 9.98 -10.86 -18.00
CA SER A 302 10.63 -11.30 -19.24
C SER A 302 12.01 -10.68 -19.39
N TRP A 303 12.11 -9.36 -19.16
CA TRP A 303 13.38 -8.64 -19.14
C TRP A 303 14.37 -9.23 -18.10
N LEU A 304 13.90 -9.58 -16.90
CA LEU A 304 14.75 -10.17 -15.86
C LEU A 304 15.30 -11.52 -16.30
N LYS A 305 14.47 -12.39 -16.89
CA LYS A 305 14.89 -13.70 -17.37
C LYS A 305 15.95 -13.59 -18.46
N GLU A 306 15.73 -12.71 -19.43
CA GLU A 306 16.63 -12.48 -20.56
C GLU A 306 17.97 -11.88 -20.13
N ASN A 307 17.96 -11.01 -19.11
CA ASN A 307 19.16 -10.30 -18.66
C ASN A 307 19.80 -10.92 -17.41
N TRP A 308 19.30 -12.05 -16.90
CA TRP A 308 19.74 -12.57 -15.59
C TRP A 308 21.24 -12.80 -15.48
N ASP A 309 21.87 -13.35 -16.51
CA ASP A 309 23.32 -13.59 -16.51
C ASP A 309 24.11 -12.27 -16.52
N ARG A 310 23.62 -11.26 -17.26
CA ARG A 310 24.19 -9.90 -17.24
C ARG A 310 24.04 -9.27 -15.86
N ILE A 311 22.85 -9.30 -15.28
CA ILE A 311 22.54 -8.78 -13.93
C ILE A 311 23.47 -9.44 -12.90
N THR A 312 23.53 -10.78 -12.88
CA THR A 312 24.34 -11.48 -11.89
C THR A 312 25.84 -11.31 -12.08
N LYS A 313 26.31 -11.00 -13.29
CA LYS A 313 27.71 -10.66 -13.56
C LYS A 313 28.02 -9.22 -13.11
N THR A 314 27.18 -8.26 -13.49
CA THR A 314 27.37 -6.83 -13.16
C THR A 314 27.24 -6.56 -11.66
N PHE A 315 26.30 -7.23 -11.00
CA PHE A 315 25.94 -6.96 -9.59
C PHE A 315 26.37 -8.08 -8.63
N ALA A 316 27.29 -8.96 -9.05
CA ALA A 316 27.71 -10.19 -8.36
C ALA A 316 28.10 -10.01 -6.89
N ALA A 317 28.72 -8.86 -6.56
CA ALA A 317 29.30 -8.57 -5.24
C ALA A 317 28.32 -7.84 -4.29
N SER A 318 27.08 -7.60 -4.71
CA SER A 318 26.18 -6.67 -4.02
C SER A 318 24.94 -7.35 -3.45
N ALA A 319 24.51 -6.90 -2.26
CA ALA A 319 23.26 -7.34 -1.63
C ALA A 319 22.01 -7.01 -2.47
N ILE A 320 22.16 -6.16 -3.50
CA ILE A 320 21.07 -5.65 -4.31
C ILE A 320 20.43 -6.74 -5.19
N LEU A 321 21.11 -7.86 -5.50
CA LEU A 321 20.47 -8.97 -6.23
C LEU A 321 19.19 -9.46 -5.54
N SER A 322 19.14 -9.34 -4.21
CA SER A 322 17.94 -9.64 -3.44
C SER A 322 16.79 -8.67 -3.75
N ASP A 323 17.09 -7.41 -4.04
CA ASP A 323 16.09 -6.39 -4.39
C ASP A 323 15.54 -6.59 -5.80
N TYR A 324 16.34 -7.08 -6.75
CA TYR A 324 15.83 -7.44 -8.09
C TYR A 324 14.80 -8.55 -8.00
N VAL A 325 15.11 -9.59 -7.21
CA VAL A 325 14.20 -10.70 -6.98
C VAL A 325 12.95 -10.21 -6.25
N LYS A 326 13.09 -9.43 -5.17
CA LYS A 326 11.93 -8.90 -4.44
C LYS A 326 11.05 -8.04 -5.34
N SER A 327 11.60 -7.01 -5.96
CA SER A 327 10.84 -6.01 -6.73
C SER A 327 10.02 -6.61 -7.86
N ILE A 328 10.52 -7.65 -8.55
CA ILE A 328 9.81 -8.25 -9.68
C ILE A 328 8.94 -9.45 -9.23
N VAL A 329 9.48 -10.36 -8.41
CA VAL A 329 8.76 -11.59 -8.06
C VAL A 329 7.51 -11.29 -7.24
N THR A 330 7.55 -10.31 -6.33
CA THR A 330 6.40 -10.01 -5.46
C THR A 330 5.26 -9.28 -6.17
N LEU A 331 5.41 -8.95 -7.46
CA LEU A 331 4.31 -8.43 -8.28
C LEU A 331 3.35 -9.54 -8.74
N PHE A 332 3.75 -10.81 -8.65
CA PHE A 332 2.95 -11.94 -9.09
C PHE A 332 2.09 -12.51 -7.97
N THR A 333 0.95 -13.05 -8.37
CA THR A 333 -0.15 -13.42 -7.48
C THR A 333 -0.79 -14.76 -7.88
N SER A 334 -0.11 -15.61 -8.66
CA SER A 334 -0.66 -16.90 -9.12
C SER A 334 0.25 -18.08 -8.82
N LYS A 335 -0.36 -19.27 -8.66
CA LYS A 335 0.37 -20.53 -8.42
C LYS A 335 1.21 -20.92 -9.64
N GLU A 336 0.70 -20.65 -10.83
CA GLU A 336 1.37 -20.91 -12.10
C GLU A 336 2.65 -20.07 -12.21
N LYS A 337 2.58 -18.78 -11.84
CA LYS A 337 3.76 -17.91 -11.81
C LYS A 337 4.75 -18.31 -10.75
N GLU A 338 4.28 -18.74 -9.58
CA GLU A 338 5.17 -19.28 -8.57
C GLU A 338 5.97 -20.48 -9.08
N ALA A 339 5.30 -21.41 -9.77
CA ALA A 339 5.95 -22.58 -10.38
C ALA A 339 6.96 -22.16 -11.47
N GLU A 340 6.59 -21.22 -12.35
CA GLU A 340 7.48 -20.68 -13.38
C GLU A 340 8.75 -20.05 -12.76
N ILE A 341 8.59 -19.22 -11.74
CA ILE A 341 9.69 -18.52 -11.06
C ILE A 341 10.57 -19.52 -10.31
N SER A 342 9.97 -20.48 -9.61
CA SER A 342 10.69 -21.58 -8.94
C SER A 342 11.53 -22.38 -9.94
N GLN A 343 10.97 -22.72 -11.10
CA GLN A 343 11.69 -23.44 -12.15
C GLN A 343 12.84 -22.60 -12.72
N PHE A 344 12.63 -21.31 -12.95
CA PHE A 344 13.69 -20.41 -13.44
C PHE A 344 14.88 -20.36 -12.48
N PHE A 345 14.61 -20.28 -11.16
CA PHE A 345 15.66 -20.16 -10.14
C PHE A 345 16.23 -21.48 -9.62
N ALA A 346 15.68 -22.63 -10.02
CA ALA A 346 16.11 -23.96 -9.55
C ALA A 346 17.63 -24.19 -9.68
N THR A 347 18.22 -23.75 -10.80
CA THR A 347 19.66 -23.86 -11.07
C THR A 347 20.43 -22.55 -10.93
N ARG A 348 19.74 -21.45 -10.63
CA ARG A 348 20.31 -20.08 -10.60
C ARG A 348 20.45 -19.49 -9.21
N THR A 349 19.88 -20.14 -8.20
CA THR A 349 19.88 -19.66 -6.82
C THR A 349 21.30 -19.58 -6.25
N LYS A 350 21.67 -18.41 -5.71
CA LYS A 350 22.94 -18.19 -5.00
C LYS A 350 22.70 -17.82 -3.53
N PRO A 351 23.67 -18.08 -2.62
CA PRO A 351 23.53 -17.74 -1.20
C PRO A 351 23.11 -16.28 -0.95
N GLY A 352 23.61 -15.33 -1.76
CA GLY A 352 23.34 -13.90 -1.62
C GLY A 352 21.87 -13.48 -1.73
N PHE A 353 21.01 -14.26 -2.39
CA PHE A 353 19.58 -13.94 -2.52
C PHE A 353 18.64 -15.10 -2.19
N LYS A 354 19.16 -16.27 -1.78
CA LYS A 354 18.34 -17.48 -1.47
C LYS A 354 17.19 -17.20 -0.51
N ARG A 355 17.45 -16.45 0.58
CA ARG A 355 16.42 -16.07 1.55
C ARG A 355 15.36 -15.17 0.92
N ALA A 356 15.79 -14.16 0.17
CA ALA A 356 14.89 -13.23 -0.50
C ALA A 356 14.00 -13.95 -1.52
N LEU A 357 14.56 -14.83 -2.35
CA LEU A 357 13.79 -15.67 -3.27
C LEU A 357 12.75 -16.51 -2.54
N LYS A 358 13.13 -17.18 -1.45
CA LYS A 358 12.18 -17.99 -0.65
C LYS A 358 11.01 -17.14 -0.14
N GLN A 359 11.31 -15.97 0.42
CA GLN A 359 10.29 -15.03 0.92
C GLN A 359 9.43 -14.46 -0.20
N SER A 360 10.01 -14.14 -1.36
CA SER A 360 9.28 -13.65 -2.51
C SER A 360 8.32 -14.71 -3.07
N LEU A 361 8.76 -15.96 -3.22
CA LEU A 361 7.89 -17.08 -3.62
C LEU A 361 6.78 -17.31 -2.58
N GLU A 362 7.08 -17.21 -1.29
CA GLU A 362 6.07 -17.29 -0.23
C GLU A 362 5.02 -16.17 -0.35
N ASN A 363 5.43 -14.94 -0.64
CA ASN A 363 4.53 -13.83 -0.92
C ASN A 363 3.64 -14.12 -2.14
N VAL A 364 4.20 -14.64 -3.24
CA VAL A 364 3.38 -15.03 -4.41
C VAL A 364 2.31 -16.06 -4.02
N ARG A 365 2.64 -17.06 -3.19
CA ARG A 365 1.67 -18.06 -2.70
C ARG A 365 0.62 -17.47 -1.78
N ILE A 366 1.01 -16.50 -0.92
CA ILE A 366 0.08 -15.78 -0.05
C ILE A 366 -0.90 -14.97 -0.91
N SER A 367 -0.39 -14.18 -1.85
CA SER A 367 -1.20 -13.40 -2.78
C SER A 367 -2.12 -14.27 -3.62
N ALA A 368 -1.66 -15.43 -4.10
CA ALA A 368 -2.50 -16.38 -4.83
C ALA A 368 -3.66 -16.92 -3.99
N ARG A 369 -3.43 -17.23 -2.71
CA ARG A 369 -4.51 -17.62 -1.80
C ARG A 369 -5.47 -16.46 -1.51
N TRP A 370 -4.95 -15.23 -1.44
CA TRP A 370 -5.78 -14.05 -1.25
C TRP A 370 -6.68 -13.80 -2.48
N VAL A 371 -6.14 -13.92 -3.70
CA VAL A 371 -6.88 -13.91 -4.96
C VAL A 371 -7.99 -14.97 -4.96
N ASP A 372 -7.64 -16.22 -4.64
CA ASP A 372 -8.61 -17.32 -4.57
C ASP A 372 -9.74 -17.03 -3.55
N GLY A 373 -9.39 -16.43 -2.40
CA GLY A 373 -10.35 -16.03 -1.37
C GLY A 373 -11.31 -14.94 -1.83
N ILE A 374 -10.78 -13.85 -2.40
CA ILE A 374 -11.56 -12.72 -2.91
C ILE A 374 -12.54 -13.18 -4.01
N ARG A 375 -12.09 -14.03 -4.94
CA ARG A 375 -12.93 -14.59 -6.00
C ARG A 375 -14.11 -15.41 -5.48
N GLY A 376 -13.98 -15.96 -4.28
CA GLY A 376 -15.05 -16.72 -3.62
C GLY A 376 -16.09 -15.85 -2.90
N GLU A 377 -15.91 -14.52 -2.82
CA GLU A 377 -16.80 -13.62 -2.09
C GLU A 377 -18.02 -13.21 -2.94
N ALA A 378 -19.15 -13.89 -2.72
CA ALA A 378 -20.39 -13.62 -3.47
C ALA A 378 -20.94 -12.20 -3.30
N GLU A 379 -20.69 -11.56 -2.14
CA GLU A 379 -21.24 -10.24 -1.79
C GLU A 379 -20.29 -9.08 -2.11
N LEU A 380 -19.11 -9.34 -2.67
CA LEU A 380 -18.09 -8.31 -2.89
C LEU A 380 -18.57 -7.21 -3.84
N ALA A 381 -19.18 -7.59 -4.98
CA ALA A 381 -19.70 -6.64 -5.95
C ALA A 381 -20.77 -5.72 -5.34
N GLN A 382 -21.72 -6.30 -4.61
CA GLN A 382 -22.76 -5.53 -3.91
C GLN A 382 -22.14 -4.59 -2.86
N THR A 383 -21.17 -5.09 -2.09
CA THR A 383 -20.46 -4.31 -1.06
C THR A 383 -19.77 -3.09 -1.67
N VAL A 384 -19.02 -3.28 -2.78
CA VAL A 384 -18.32 -2.19 -3.48
C VAL A 384 -19.31 -1.15 -3.97
N HIS A 385 -20.40 -1.58 -4.62
CA HIS A 385 -21.43 -0.68 -5.13
C HIS A 385 -22.12 0.13 -4.01
N ASP A 386 -22.53 -0.53 -2.93
CA ASP A 386 -23.19 0.11 -1.80
C ASP A 386 -22.30 1.14 -1.11
N LEU A 387 -21.01 0.82 -0.94
CA LEU A 387 -20.04 1.74 -0.35
C LEU A 387 -19.75 2.93 -1.25
N LEU A 388 -19.70 2.73 -2.57
CA LEU A 388 -19.50 3.79 -3.54
C LEU A 388 -20.65 4.80 -3.59
N ILE A 389 -21.89 4.37 -3.37
CA ILE A 389 -23.06 5.24 -3.30
C ILE A 389 -23.05 6.09 -2.01
N LYS A 390 -22.51 5.53 -0.93
CA LYS A 390 -22.50 6.16 0.41
C LYS A 390 -21.35 7.14 0.64
N LEU A 391 -20.32 7.16 -0.21
CA LEU A 391 -19.26 8.19 -0.24
C LEU A 391 -19.56 9.20 -1.34
#